data_AF-S0K237-F1
#
_entry.id   AF-S0K237-F1
#
_cell.length_a   1.000
_cell.length_b   1.000
_cell.length_c   1.000
_cell.angle_alpha   90.00
_cell.angle_beta   90.00
_cell.angle_gamma   90.00
#
_symmetry.space_group_name_H-M   'P 1'
#
loop_
_entity.id
_entity.type
_entity.pdbx_description
1 polymer ?
#
loop_
_entity_poly.entity_id
_entity_poly.type
_entity_poly.pdbx_seq_one_letter_code
_entity_poly.pdbx_strand_id
1 'polypeptide(L)'
;MKQRYYLPFLSGAMSLSMIGFSWLTVMLSLFHYAITSYEIQSEYCKLIFQVFVIMNVCSIVLSFMKRIYYKFQVATFILIGINFLIFLLDMNFIGFFMFAEKNVYSWYALLYIIVMLVTIIVSSVYYGYCYKVKKERVLGCGVEAEKKENSHLLSYGIIFGLVLLAPSLLTGHIQSLFGVLLGLLFSVVSPGLIVDSFYAAYLIHKDPEYKETR
;
A
#
# COMPACT_ATOMS: atom_id res chain seq x y z
N MET A 1 3.89 -11.81 25.81
CA MET A 1 3.45 -11.64 24.41
C MET A 1 4.67 -11.77 23.52
N LYS A 2 4.71 -12.71 22.57
CA LYS A 2 5.82 -12.74 21.60
C LYS A 2 5.69 -11.49 20.72
N GLN A 3 6.75 -10.68 20.65
CA GLN A 3 6.77 -9.55 19.74
C GLN A 3 6.62 -10.07 18.31
N ARG A 4 5.64 -9.54 17.57
CA ARG A 4 5.50 -9.81 16.15
C ARG A 4 6.61 -9.07 15.41
N TYR A 5 7.27 -9.79 14.51
CA TYR A 5 8.27 -9.18 13.65
C TYR A 5 7.61 -8.18 12.69
N TYR A 6 8.27 -7.04 12.48
CA TYR A 6 7.87 -5.97 11.58
C TYR A 6 9.06 -5.50 10.76
N LEU A 7 8.82 -4.93 9.58
CA LEU A 7 9.92 -4.41 8.78
C LEU A 7 10.53 -3.16 9.41
N PRO A 8 11.86 -2.98 9.39
CA PRO A 8 12.52 -1.85 10.05
C PRO A 8 12.09 -0.46 9.59
N PHE A 9 11.57 -0.33 8.37
CA PHE A 9 11.05 0.96 7.88
C PHE A 9 9.63 1.25 8.37
N LEU A 10 8.91 0.24 8.87
CA LEU A 10 7.64 0.42 9.57
C LEU A 10 7.97 0.79 11.02
N SER A 11 7.31 1.81 11.57
CA SER A 11 7.53 2.29 12.94
C SER A 11 7.09 1.30 14.03
N GLY A 12 6.53 0.15 13.64
CA GLY A 12 6.11 -0.94 14.50
C GLY A 12 5.40 -2.05 13.72
N ALA A 13 5.00 -3.11 14.41
CA ALA A 13 4.19 -4.18 13.83
C ALA A 13 2.76 -3.72 13.55
N MET A 14 2.16 -4.28 12.49
CA MET A 14 0.74 -4.12 12.20
C MET A 14 -0.10 -4.42 13.46
N SER A 15 -0.91 -3.44 13.86
CA SER A 15 -1.80 -3.55 15.01
C SER A 15 -3.26 -3.54 14.58
N LEU A 16 -4.14 -4.15 15.40
CA LEU A 16 -5.58 -4.14 15.13
C LEU A 16 -6.18 -2.73 15.13
N SER A 17 -5.55 -1.77 15.84
CA SER A 17 -6.01 -0.37 15.86
C SER A 17 -5.87 0.34 14.51
N MET A 18 -5.03 -0.17 13.60
CA MET A 18 -4.88 0.38 12.25
C MET A 18 -6.13 0.22 11.38
N ILE A 19 -7.14 -0.56 11.82
CA ILE A 19 -8.46 -0.55 11.18
C ILE A 19 -9.09 0.86 11.13
N GLY A 20 -8.71 1.75 12.05
CA GLY A 20 -9.12 3.16 12.01
C GLY A 20 -8.62 3.93 10.79
N PHE A 21 -7.55 3.47 10.12
CA PHE A 21 -7.04 4.06 8.88
C PHE A 21 -8.09 4.10 7.76
N SER A 22 -9.11 3.24 7.85
CA SER A 22 -10.26 3.20 6.95
C SER A 22 -11.00 4.54 6.80
N TRP A 23 -10.89 5.43 7.79
CA TRP A 23 -11.43 6.78 7.71
C TRP A 23 -10.74 7.65 6.66
N LEU A 24 -9.42 7.56 6.55
CA LEU A 24 -8.68 8.33 5.56
C LEU A 24 -8.95 7.80 4.15
N THR A 25 -8.97 6.47 4.01
CA THR A 25 -9.22 5.80 2.73
C THR A 25 -10.64 6.03 2.23
N VAL A 26 -11.67 5.98 3.09
CA VAL A 26 -13.04 6.24 2.65
C VAL A 26 -13.21 7.65 2.08
N MET A 27 -12.52 8.65 2.65
CA MET A 27 -12.59 10.03 2.17
C MET A 27 -12.01 10.15 0.75
N LEU A 28 -10.89 9.48 0.49
CA LEU A 28 -10.28 9.42 -0.84
C LEU A 28 -11.16 8.66 -1.82
N SER A 29 -11.70 7.50 -1.44
CA SER A 29 -12.57 6.72 -2.32
C SER A 29 -13.88 7.45 -2.63
N LEU A 30 -14.45 8.20 -1.67
CA LEU A 30 -15.62 9.04 -1.87
C LEU A 30 -15.34 10.19 -2.84
N PHE A 31 -14.17 10.82 -2.71
CA PHE A 31 -13.73 11.86 -3.64
C PHE A 31 -13.65 11.35 -5.08
N HIS A 32 -13.03 10.18 -5.30
CA HIS A 32 -12.97 9.54 -6.61
C HIS A 32 -14.34 9.08 -7.13
N TYR A 33 -15.20 8.55 -6.25
CA TYR A 33 -16.58 8.20 -6.61
C TYR A 33 -17.37 9.42 -7.10
N ALA A 34 -17.18 10.59 -6.47
CA ALA A 34 -17.79 11.83 -6.92
C ALA A 34 -17.25 12.25 -8.30
N ILE A 35 -15.94 12.32 -8.50
CA ILE A 35 -15.32 12.68 -9.80
C ILE A 35 -15.82 11.77 -10.92
N THR A 36 -15.79 10.46 -10.70
CA THR A 36 -16.22 9.49 -11.72
C THR A 36 -17.71 9.57 -12.04
N SER A 37 -18.54 9.98 -11.08
CA SER A 37 -19.99 10.15 -11.27
C SER A 37 -20.34 11.41 -12.06
N TYR A 38 -19.58 12.50 -11.91
CA TYR A 38 -19.88 13.78 -12.54
C TYR A 38 -19.12 14.03 -13.85
N GLU A 39 -17.83 13.69 -13.92
CA GLU A 39 -16.95 14.10 -15.03
C GLU A 39 -16.70 12.98 -16.05
N ILE A 40 -16.33 11.79 -15.59
CA ILE A 40 -15.78 10.74 -16.47
C ILE A 40 -16.88 9.84 -17.06
N GLN A 41 -18.06 9.78 -16.42
CA GLN A 41 -19.22 8.97 -16.83
C GLN A 41 -18.91 7.49 -17.17
N SER A 42 -17.78 6.95 -16.69
CA SER A 42 -17.43 5.54 -16.84
C SER A 42 -18.12 4.72 -15.76
N GLU A 43 -19.05 3.86 -16.19
CA GLU A 43 -19.84 3.01 -15.30
C GLU A 43 -18.96 2.01 -14.52
N TYR A 44 -17.90 1.49 -15.15
CA TYR A 44 -16.95 0.58 -14.50
C TYR A 44 -16.15 1.25 -13.39
N CYS A 45 -15.59 2.44 -13.65
CA CYS A 45 -14.82 3.16 -12.63
C CYS A 45 -15.70 3.52 -11.43
N LYS A 46 -16.94 3.96 -11.70
CA LYS A 46 -17.92 4.25 -10.65
C LYS A 46 -18.20 3.04 -9.77
N LEU A 47 -18.43 1.87 -10.37
CA LEU A 47 -18.67 0.63 -9.62
C LEU A 47 -17.46 0.24 -8.75
N ILE A 48 -16.23 0.38 -9.28
CA ILE A 48 -15.00 0.09 -8.52
C ILE A 48 -14.91 0.97 -7.27
N PHE A 49 -15.06 2.29 -7.42
CA PHE A 49 -15.00 3.19 -6.27
C PHE A 49 -16.17 3.01 -5.30
N GLN A 50 -17.35 2.62 -5.80
CA GLN A 50 -18.47 2.26 -4.93
C GLN A 50 -18.14 1.06 -4.04
N VAL A 51 -17.53 0.01 -4.61
CA VAL A 51 -17.05 -1.15 -3.83
C VAL A 51 -15.99 -0.72 -2.80
N PHE A 52 -15.07 0.18 -3.16
CA PHE A 52 -14.06 0.71 -2.23
C PHE A 52 -14.70 1.44 -1.05
N VAL A 53 -15.68 2.30 -1.32
CA VAL A 53 -16.44 3.00 -0.27
C VAL A 53 -17.14 2.00 0.65
N ILE A 54 -17.82 1.00 0.10
CA ILE A 54 -18.53 -0.02 0.90
C ILE A 54 -17.54 -0.77 1.82
N MET A 55 -16.41 -1.22 1.29
CA MET A 55 -15.40 -1.95 2.07
C MET A 55 -14.83 -1.11 3.22
N ASN A 56 -14.52 0.16 2.95
CA ASN A 56 -14.02 1.06 3.99
C ASN A 56 -15.09 1.39 5.03
N VAL A 57 -16.36 1.59 4.63
CA VAL A 57 -17.47 1.79 5.58
C VAL A 57 -17.66 0.58 6.48
N CYS A 58 -17.62 -0.64 5.94
CA CYS A 58 -17.66 -1.87 6.74
C CYS A 58 -16.52 -1.90 7.77
N SER A 59 -15.32 -1.49 7.36
CA SER A 59 -14.15 -1.42 8.24
C SER A 59 -14.29 -0.38 9.34
N ILE A 60 -14.87 0.78 9.03
CA ILE A 60 -15.17 1.84 10.01
C ILE A 60 -16.18 1.33 11.04
N VAL A 61 -17.25 0.67 10.60
CA VAL A 61 -18.25 0.08 11.53
C VAL A 61 -17.60 -0.93 12.46
N LEU A 62 -16.74 -1.80 11.91
CA LEU A 62 -15.99 -2.77 12.72
C LEU A 62 -15.03 -2.10 13.71
N SER A 63 -14.43 -0.95 13.35
CA SER A 63 -13.52 -0.19 14.22
C SER A 63 -14.18 0.24 15.54
N PHE A 64 -15.49 0.48 15.56
CA PHE A 64 -16.22 0.83 16.79
C PHE A 64 -16.45 -0.39 17.68
N MET A 65 -16.51 -1.59 17.10
CA MET A 65 -16.87 -2.81 17.81
C MET A 65 -15.62 -3.55 18.30
N LYS A 66 -14.91 -2.97 19.29
CA LYS A 66 -13.66 -3.54 19.85
C LYS A 66 -13.76 -5.04 20.14
N ARG A 67 -14.85 -5.46 20.79
CA ARG A 67 -15.10 -6.87 21.13
C ARG A 67 -15.09 -7.80 19.91
N ILE A 68 -15.60 -7.34 18.77
CA ILE A 68 -15.72 -8.15 17.54
C ILE A 68 -14.35 -8.26 16.86
N TYR A 69 -13.65 -7.15 16.64
CA TYR A 69 -12.39 -7.21 15.90
C TYR A 69 -11.27 -7.91 16.70
N TYR A 70 -11.28 -7.83 18.04
CA TYR A 70 -10.39 -8.63 18.89
C TYR A 70 -10.75 -10.12 18.91
N LYS A 71 -12.01 -10.49 18.66
CA LYS A 71 -12.45 -11.88 18.54
C LYS A 71 -12.06 -12.47 17.19
N PHE A 72 -12.20 -11.70 16.11
CA PHE A 72 -11.95 -12.13 14.73
C PHE A 72 -10.67 -11.52 14.15
N GLN A 73 -9.55 -11.58 14.88
CA GLN A 73 -8.31 -10.88 14.52
C GLN A 73 -7.80 -11.19 13.11
N VAL A 74 -7.86 -12.46 12.69
CA VAL A 74 -7.42 -12.88 11.35
C VAL A 74 -8.21 -12.14 10.27
N ALA A 75 -9.54 -12.09 10.39
CA ALA A 75 -10.39 -11.37 9.45
C ALA A 75 -10.12 -9.85 9.50
N THR A 76 -9.91 -9.30 10.70
CA THR A 76 -9.57 -7.89 10.88
C THR A 76 -8.26 -7.52 10.18
N PHE A 77 -7.21 -8.33 10.32
CA PHE A 77 -5.93 -8.08 9.65
C PHE A 77 -6.04 -8.20 8.13
N ILE A 78 -6.80 -9.16 7.62
CA ILE A 78 -7.09 -9.25 6.18
C ILE A 78 -7.79 -7.97 5.70
N LEU A 79 -8.78 -7.49 6.45
CA LEU A 79 -9.52 -6.28 6.12
C LEU A 79 -8.63 -5.03 6.15
N ILE A 80 -7.74 -4.91 7.14
CA ILE A 80 -6.72 -3.84 7.19
C ILE A 80 -5.83 -3.89 5.93
N GLY A 81 -5.37 -5.08 5.53
CA GLY A 81 -4.58 -5.26 4.30
C GLY A 81 -5.34 -4.85 3.04
N ILE A 82 -6.63 -5.16 2.96
CA ILE A 82 -7.51 -4.71 1.88
C ILE A 82 -7.64 -3.18 1.88
N ASN A 83 -7.79 -2.53 3.04
CA ASN A 83 -7.88 -1.06 3.10
C ASN A 83 -6.59 -0.38 2.66
N PHE A 84 -5.41 -0.94 2.99
CA PHE A 84 -4.14 -0.46 2.44
C PHE A 84 -4.01 -0.68 0.93
N LEU A 85 -4.56 -1.76 0.39
CA LEU A 85 -4.65 -1.97 -1.06
C LEU A 85 -5.55 -0.93 -1.71
N ILE A 86 -6.73 -0.66 -1.14
CA ILE A 86 -7.65 0.37 -1.63
C ILE A 86 -6.95 1.74 -1.62
N PHE A 87 -6.30 2.08 -0.50
CA PHE A 87 -5.54 3.33 -0.38
C PHE A 87 -4.48 3.48 -1.48
N LEU A 88 -3.70 2.41 -1.71
CA LEU A 88 -2.70 2.39 -2.77
C LEU A 88 -3.33 2.62 -4.15
N LEU A 89 -4.46 1.99 -4.44
CA LEU A 89 -5.18 2.20 -5.69
C LEU A 89 -5.70 3.63 -5.82
N ASP A 90 -6.27 4.21 -4.75
CA ASP A 90 -6.70 5.62 -4.73
C ASP A 90 -5.52 6.57 -5.01
N MET A 91 -4.35 6.36 -4.41
CA MET A 91 -3.15 7.19 -4.67
C MET A 91 -2.64 7.03 -6.11
N ASN A 92 -2.69 5.82 -6.68
CA ASN A 92 -2.35 5.58 -8.07
C ASN A 92 -3.36 6.22 -9.04
N PHE A 93 -4.64 6.30 -8.68
CA PHE A 93 -5.65 7.03 -9.45
C PHE A 93 -5.39 8.54 -9.44
N ILE A 94 -5.00 9.12 -8.30
CA ILE A 94 -4.56 10.53 -8.24
C ILE A 94 -3.36 10.74 -9.15
N GLY A 95 -2.33 9.89 -9.02
CA GLY A 95 -1.13 9.99 -9.84
C GLY A 95 -1.43 9.83 -11.34
N PHE A 96 -2.38 8.96 -11.67
CA PHE A 96 -2.86 8.76 -13.03
C PHE A 96 -3.58 10.00 -13.58
N PHE A 97 -4.48 10.63 -12.82
CA PHE A 97 -5.14 11.86 -13.26
C PHE A 97 -4.15 13.02 -13.45
N MET A 98 -3.15 13.11 -12.59
CA MET A 98 -2.06 14.09 -12.75
C MET A 98 -1.21 13.81 -13.99
N PHE A 99 -0.94 12.53 -14.30
CA PHE A 99 -0.15 12.11 -15.45
C PHE A 99 -0.88 12.27 -16.79
N ALA A 100 -2.13 11.82 -16.84
CA ALA A 100 -2.91 11.75 -18.08
C ALA A 100 -3.48 13.11 -18.51
N GLU A 101 -3.55 14.08 -17.59
CA GLU A 101 -4.14 15.42 -17.75
C GLU A 101 -5.53 15.38 -18.42
N LYS A 102 -5.60 15.37 -19.76
CA LYS A 102 -6.86 15.33 -20.55
C LYS A 102 -7.07 14.04 -21.33
N ASN A 103 -6.05 13.21 -21.52
CA ASN A 103 -6.07 12.05 -22.41
C ASN A 103 -6.02 10.72 -21.65
N VAL A 104 -7.10 10.44 -20.93
CA VAL A 104 -7.28 9.27 -20.06
C VAL A 104 -7.21 7.93 -20.81
N TYR A 105 -7.52 7.92 -22.12
CA TYR A 105 -7.53 6.71 -22.96
C TYR A 105 -6.32 6.60 -23.91
N SER A 106 -5.24 7.34 -23.63
CA SER A 106 -4.03 7.32 -24.45
C SER A 106 -3.18 6.06 -24.24
N TRP A 107 -2.34 5.74 -25.22
CA TRP A 107 -1.29 4.72 -25.07
C TRP A 107 -0.40 4.97 -23.85
N TYR A 108 -0.09 6.24 -23.55
CA TYR A 108 0.70 6.62 -22.37
C TYR A 108 -0.03 6.32 -21.05
N ALA A 109 -1.35 6.48 -21.02
CA ALA A 109 -2.20 6.18 -19.87
C ALA A 109 -2.17 4.66 -19.56
N LEU A 110 -2.21 3.84 -20.61
CA LEU A 110 -2.07 2.39 -20.49
C LEU A 110 -0.67 2.00 -19.97
N LEU A 111 0.40 2.60 -20.52
CA LEU A 111 1.77 2.39 -20.03
C LEU A 111 1.91 2.73 -18.54
N TYR A 112 1.32 3.85 -18.09
CA TYR A 112 1.32 4.21 -16.67
C TYR A 112 0.73 3.10 -15.79
N ILE A 113 -0.46 2.60 -16.16
CA ILE A 113 -1.14 1.54 -15.41
C ILE A 113 -0.29 0.27 -15.36
N ILE A 114 0.31 -0.14 -16.49
CA ILE A 114 1.19 -1.32 -16.54
C ILE A 114 2.39 -1.13 -15.61
N VAL A 115 3.06 0.01 -15.67
CA VAL A 115 4.24 0.30 -14.84
C VAL A 115 3.88 0.24 -13.36
N MET A 116 2.76 0.85 -12.95
CA MET A 116 2.31 0.80 -11.56
C MET A 116 1.96 -0.64 -11.13
N LEU A 117 1.24 -1.40 -11.94
CA LEU A 117 0.91 -2.80 -11.64
C LEU A 117 2.16 -3.67 -11.48
N VAL A 118 3.13 -3.57 -12.40
CA VAL A 118 4.40 -4.30 -12.31
C VAL A 118 5.14 -3.90 -11.03
N THR A 119 5.19 -2.61 -10.71
CA THR A 119 5.85 -2.10 -9.50
C THR A 119 5.20 -2.66 -8.23
N ILE A 120 3.87 -2.70 -8.17
CA ILE A 120 3.13 -3.28 -7.04
C ILE A 120 3.48 -4.77 -6.87
N ILE A 121 3.51 -5.54 -7.96
CA ILE A 121 3.82 -6.98 -7.93
C ILE A 121 5.26 -7.20 -7.45
N VAL A 122 6.22 -6.49 -8.05
CA VAL A 122 7.65 -6.61 -7.70
C VAL A 122 7.87 -6.24 -6.23
N SER A 123 7.30 -5.14 -5.75
CA SER A 123 7.39 -4.71 -4.36
C SER A 123 6.73 -5.70 -3.40
N SER A 124 5.57 -6.26 -3.76
CA SER A 124 4.88 -7.28 -2.96
C SER A 124 5.73 -8.55 -2.81
N VAL A 125 6.33 -9.03 -3.90
CA VAL A 125 7.23 -10.19 -3.89
C VAL A 125 8.47 -9.89 -3.03
N TYR A 126 9.07 -8.71 -3.21
CA TYR A 126 10.23 -8.27 -2.42
C TYR A 126 9.93 -8.25 -0.92
N TYR A 127 8.84 -7.64 -0.50
CA TYR A 127 8.47 -7.60 0.92
C TYR A 127 8.09 -8.99 1.46
N GLY A 128 7.41 -9.81 0.68
CA GLY A 128 7.13 -11.21 1.05
C GLY A 128 8.41 -12.00 1.29
N TYR A 129 9.42 -11.81 0.44
CA TYR A 129 10.75 -12.39 0.64
C TYR A 129 11.44 -11.85 1.89
N CYS A 130 11.41 -10.53 2.13
CA CYS A 130 11.98 -9.93 3.35
C CYS A 130 11.37 -10.51 4.64
N TYR A 131 10.05 -10.73 4.66
CA TYR A 131 9.39 -11.39 5.79
C TYR A 131 9.86 -12.84 5.97
N LYS A 132 9.98 -13.61 4.88
CA LYS A 132 10.44 -15.00 4.92
C LYS A 132 11.87 -15.13 5.45
N VAL A 133 12.82 -14.41 4.84
CA VAL A 133 14.25 -14.46 5.22
C VAL A 133 14.46 -14.05 6.66
N LYS A 134 13.76 -13.00 7.11
CA LYS A 134 14.00 -12.45 8.45
C LYS A 134 13.28 -13.25 9.53
N LYS A 135 12.16 -13.93 9.20
CA LYS A 135 11.56 -14.97 10.05
C LYS A 135 12.55 -16.10 10.33
N GLU A 136 13.24 -16.60 9.31
CA GLU A 136 14.25 -17.66 9.46
C GLU A 136 15.42 -17.22 10.35
N ARG A 137 15.84 -15.94 10.26
CA ARG A 137 16.86 -15.36 11.14
C ARG A 137 16.42 -15.22 12.60
N VAL A 138 15.15 -14.88 12.86
CA VAL A 138 14.62 -14.72 14.22
C VAL A 138 14.31 -16.06 14.90
N LEU A 139 13.89 -17.08 14.13
CA LEU A 139 13.44 -18.37 14.66
C LEU A 139 14.48 -19.50 14.64
N GLY A 140 15.65 -19.35 14.00
CA GLY A 140 16.49 -20.53 13.70
C GLY A 140 18.01 -20.44 13.76
N CYS A 141 18.67 -19.30 13.59
CA CYS A 141 20.14 -19.26 13.63
C CYS A 141 20.63 -17.85 13.93
N GLY A 142 21.49 -17.70 14.94
CA GLY A 142 22.28 -16.50 15.19
C GLY A 142 23.22 -16.22 14.01
N VAL A 143 22.69 -15.65 12.94
CA VAL A 143 23.49 -14.98 11.92
C VAL A 143 23.26 -13.51 12.14
N GLU A 144 24.21 -12.90 12.86
CA GLU A 144 24.44 -11.46 12.83
C GLU A 144 24.46 -11.04 11.36
N ALA A 145 23.40 -10.35 10.96
CA ALA A 145 23.42 -9.67 9.68
C ALA A 145 24.39 -8.51 9.84
N GLU A 146 25.60 -8.69 9.35
CA GLU A 146 26.51 -7.59 9.06
C GLU A 146 25.67 -6.46 8.44
N LYS A 147 25.68 -5.30 9.10
CA LYS A 147 25.13 -4.07 8.57
C LYS A 147 26.05 -3.65 7.43
N LYS A 148 25.96 -4.32 6.28
CA LYS A 148 26.56 -3.84 5.05
C LYS A 148 25.75 -2.64 4.64
N GLU A 149 26.18 -1.48 5.10
CA GLU A 149 25.65 -0.18 4.71
C GLU A 149 25.73 -0.11 3.19
N ASN A 150 24.59 -0.31 2.55
CA ASN A 150 24.48 -0.34 1.11
C ASN A 150 24.42 1.12 0.63
N SER A 151 25.52 1.85 0.86
CA SER A 151 25.74 3.23 0.38
C SER A 151 25.42 3.34 -1.11
N HIS A 152 25.71 2.28 -1.87
CA HIS A 152 25.37 2.16 -3.29
C HIS A 152 23.86 2.18 -3.58
N LEU A 153 22.99 1.54 -2.78
CA LEU A 153 21.54 1.57 -3.02
C LEU A 153 20.96 2.96 -2.80
N LEU A 154 21.47 3.69 -1.81
CA LEU A 154 21.08 5.06 -1.52
C LEU A 154 21.54 5.98 -2.65
N SER A 155 22.76 5.79 -3.15
CA SER A 155 23.27 6.50 -4.34
C SER A 155 22.48 6.17 -5.62
N TYR A 156 22.11 4.91 -5.86
CA TYR A 156 21.26 4.54 -7.01
C TYR A 156 19.86 5.14 -6.90
N GLY A 157 19.27 5.17 -5.69
CA GLY A 157 17.97 5.81 -5.46
C GLY A 157 18.01 7.32 -5.70
N ILE A 158 19.07 7.99 -5.25
CA ILE A 158 19.28 9.42 -5.49
C ILE A 158 19.48 9.69 -7.00
N ILE A 159 20.32 8.89 -7.67
CA ILE A 159 20.57 9.04 -9.12
C ILE A 159 19.29 8.77 -9.91
N PHE A 160 18.54 7.72 -9.56
CA PHE A 160 17.25 7.40 -10.18
C PHE A 160 16.24 8.53 -9.97
N GLY A 161 16.14 9.06 -8.75
CA GLY A 161 15.32 10.23 -8.45
C GLY A 161 15.73 11.47 -9.28
N LEU A 162 17.03 11.75 -9.38
CA LEU A 162 17.55 12.88 -10.15
C LEU A 162 17.28 12.74 -11.66
N VAL A 163 17.48 11.54 -12.21
CA VAL A 163 17.23 11.22 -13.63
C VAL A 163 15.74 11.30 -13.96
N LEU A 164 14.86 10.90 -13.03
CA LEU A 164 13.42 11.07 -13.21
C LEU A 164 13.00 12.55 -13.14
N LEU A 165 13.64 13.35 -12.30
CA LEU A 165 13.33 14.78 -12.13
C LEU A 165 13.88 15.68 -13.27
N ALA A 166 14.96 15.26 -13.95
CA ALA A 166 15.63 16.10 -14.93
C ALA A 166 14.75 16.45 -16.16
N PRO A 167 14.05 15.52 -16.82
CA PRO A 167 13.24 15.82 -18.00
C PRO A 167 12.08 16.79 -17.71
N SER A 168 11.47 16.72 -16.53
CA SER A 168 10.29 17.52 -16.17
C SER A 168 10.62 18.96 -15.82
N LEU A 169 11.80 19.21 -15.21
CA LEU A 169 12.28 20.57 -14.95
C LEU A 169 12.55 21.33 -16.26
N LEU A 170 12.89 20.60 -17.34
CA LEU A 170 13.17 21.15 -18.66
C LEU A 170 11.93 21.30 -19.54
N THR A 171 10.91 20.46 -19.38
CA THR A 171 9.76 20.38 -20.30
C THR A 171 8.49 21.09 -19.83
N GLY A 172 8.42 21.54 -18.57
CA GLY A 172 7.25 22.24 -18.03
C GLY A 172 6.07 21.33 -17.65
N HIS A 173 6.16 20.00 -17.87
CA HIS A 173 5.16 19.00 -17.48
C HIS A 173 5.29 18.55 -16.02
N ILE A 174 5.39 19.52 -15.10
CA ILE A 174 5.62 19.27 -13.67
C ILE A 174 4.50 18.43 -13.06
N GLN A 175 3.24 18.71 -13.43
CA GLN A 175 2.08 17.95 -12.95
C GLN A 175 2.16 16.47 -13.31
N SER A 176 2.49 16.16 -14.57
CA SER A 176 2.58 14.79 -15.06
C SER A 176 3.69 14.00 -14.34
N LEU A 177 4.85 14.64 -14.11
CA LEU A 177 5.92 14.06 -13.31
C LEU A 177 5.48 13.77 -11.87
N PHE A 178 4.84 14.74 -11.21
CA PHE A 178 4.34 14.52 -9.85
C PHE A 178 3.40 13.32 -9.81
N GLY A 179 2.57 13.13 -10.84
CA GLY A 179 1.71 11.95 -10.97
C GLY A 179 2.47 10.62 -11.06
N VAL A 180 3.57 10.58 -11.82
CA VAL A 180 4.46 9.39 -11.92
C VAL A 180 5.18 9.14 -10.60
N LEU A 181 5.77 10.17 -10.00
CA LEU A 181 6.51 10.04 -8.74
C LEU A 181 5.59 9.61 -7.60
N LEU A 182 4.39 10.20 -7.51
CA LEU A 182 3.39 9.83 -6.51
C LEU A 182 2.99 8.36 -6.66
N GLY A 183 2.62 7.94 -7.86
CA GLY A 183 2.21 6.56 -8.10
C GLY A 183 3.35 5.56 -7.81
N LEU A 184 4.57 5.89 -8.22
CA LEU A 184 5.74 5.03 -7.98
C LEU A 184 6.07 4.94 -6.49
N LEU A 185 6.05 6.07 -5.77
CA LEU A 185 6.28 6.11 -4.32
C LEU A 185 5.33 5.18 -3.57
N PHE A 186 4.01 5.31 -3.80
CA PHE A 186 3.03 4.48 -3.12
C PHE A 186 3.08 3.02 -3.60
N SER A 187 3.29 2.77 -4.90
CA SER A 187 3.46 1.42 -5.46
C SER A 187 4.71 0.69 -4.97
N VAL A 188 5.73 1.43 -4.50
CA VAL A 188 6.90 0.84 -3.84
C VAL A 188 6.66 0.65 -2.35
N VAL A 189 6.10 1.63 -1.63
CA VAL A 189 6.06 1.61 -0.16
C VAL A 189 4.85 0.86 0.40
N SER A 190 3.65 1.10 -0.14
CA SER A 190 2.39 0.57 0.40
C SER A 190 2.28 -0.96 0.37
N PRO A 191 2.82 -1.70 -0.62
CA PRO A 191 2.83 -3.16 -0.58
C PRO A 191 3.44 -3.75 0.70
N GLY A 192 4.37 -3.04 1.35
CA GLY A 192 4.93 -3.46 2.63
C GLY A 192 3.88 -3.57 3.73
N LEU A 193 2.94 -2.63 3.80
CA LEU A 193 1.83 -2.63 4.76
C LEU A 193 0.80 -3.73 4.46
N ILE A 194 0.52 -3.97 3.18
CA ILE A 194 -0.40 -5.04 2.73
C ILE A 194 0.18 -6.41 3.13
N VAL A 195 1.46 -6.63 2.82
CA VAL A 195 2.16 -7.88 3.16
C VAL A 195 2.25 -8.06 4.67
N ASP A 196 2.55 -7.01 5.44
CA ASP A 196 2.58 -7.08 6.92
C ASP A 196 1.22 -7.48 7.50
N SER A 197 0.14 -6.90 6.96
CA SER A 197 -1.24 -7.22 7.39
C SER A 197 -1.57 -8.69 7.15
N PHE A 198 -1.28 -9.20 5.95
CA PHE A 198 -1.51 -10.62 5.64
C PHE A 198 -0.58 -11.55 6.42
N TYR A 199 0.66 -11.13 6.67
CA TYR A 199 1.59 -11.90 7.49
C TYR A 199 1.12 -11.99 8.95
N ALA A 200 0.60 -10.90 9.52
CA ALA A 200 0.00 -10.89 10.86
C ALA A 200 -1.21 -11.83 10.94
N ALA A 201 -2.10 -11.80 9.93
CA ALA A 201 -3.23 -12.71 9.83
C ALA A 201 -2.78 -14.18 9.78
N TYR A 202 -1.80 -14.48 8.94
CA TYR A 202 -1.21 -15.82 8.82
C TYR A 202 -0.59 -16.31 10.13
N LEU A 203 0.14 -15.43 10.84
CA LEU A 203 0.82 -15.78 12.07
C LEU A 203 -0.17 -16.15 13.19
N ILE A 204 -1.23 -15.35 13.36
CA ILE A 204 -2.29 -15.62 14.35
C ILE A 204 -3.08 -16.88 14.03
N HIS A 205 -3.29 -17.15 12.74
CA HIS A 205 -3.95 -18.38 12.30
C HIS A 205 -3.10 -19.61 12.61
N LYS A 206 -1.78 -19.52 12.39
CA LYS A 206 -0.84 -20.62 12.62
C LYS A 206 -0.58 -20.87 14.11
N ASP A 207 -0.42 -19.81 14.90
CA ASP A 207 -0.11 -19.90 16.32
C ASP A 207 -0.90 -18.82 17.10
N PRO A 208 -1.89 -19.23 17.93
CA PRO A 208 -2.73 -18.31 18.67
C PRO A 208 -1.98 -17.54 19.78
N GLU A 209 -0.74 -17.91 20.14
CA GLU A 209 0.09 -17.13 21.08
C GLU A 209 0.42 -15.73 20.57
N TYR A 210 0.35 -15.51 19.26
CA TYR A 210 0.58 -14.21 18.65
C TYR A 210 -0.64 -13.30 18.70
N LYS A 211 -1.80 -13.73 19.22
CA LYS A 211 -3.01 -12.88 19.31
C LYS A 211 -2.75 -11.59 20.08
N GLU A 212 -3.34 -10.50 19.60
CA GLU A 212 -3.33 -9.22 20.32
C GLU A 212 -4.32 -9.25 21.48
N THR A 213 -3.88 -8.88 22.67
CA THR A 213 -4.73 -8.78 23.87
C THR A 213 -5.14 -7.33 24.10
N ARG A 214 -6.34 -7.15 24.68
CA ARG A 214 -6.95 -5.84 24.97
C ARG A 214 -6.18 -5.04 26.01
#